data_AF-H2YPR1-F1
#
_entry.id   AF-H2YPR1-F1
#
_cell.length_a   1.000
_cell.length_b   1.000
_cell.length_c   1.000
_cell.angle_alpha   90.00
_cell.angle_beta   90.00
_cell.angle_gamma   90.00
#
_symmetry.space_group_name_H-M   'P 1'
#
loop_
_entity.id
_entity.type
_entity.pdbx_description
1 polymer ?
#
loop_
_entity_poly.entity_id
_entity_poly.type
_entity_poly.pdbx_seq_one_letter_code
_entity_poly.pdbx_strand_id
1 'polypeptide(L)'
;MSPISPTPRSPILSRAGDKLARRSPLSRNHPSRRRKTMDNQMTRVLYFTDRDMTPCMTSIPKRVGDITLGEFKAAIRKEGNFRFIFKALDPELGTVKEEVFHNDDVIPGWEGKIVAWVEEVLRV
;
A
#
# COMPACT_ATOMS: atom_id res chain seq x y z
N MET A 1 49.74 47.52 8.16
CA MET A 1 49.61 46.06 8.35
C MET A 1 49.56 45.45 6.95
N SER A 2 50.72 45.32 6.28
CA SER A 2 51.62 44.15 6.19
C SER A 2 51.35 43.36 4.88
N PRO A 3 52.38 43.08 4.06
CA PRO A 3 52.26 42.56 2.70
C PRO A 3 52.09 41.03 2.62
N ILE A 4 51.66 40.56 1.44
CA ILE A 4 51.52 39.16 1.02
C ILE A 4 52.89 38.45 1.03
N SER A 5 52.94 37.21 1.52
CA SER A 5 54.06 36.29 1.31
C SER A 5 53.57 34.85 1.03
N PRO A 6 54.40 34.01 0.39
CA PRO A 6 53.98 33.13 -0.71
C PRO A 6 53.55 31.71 -0.30
N THR A 7 52.84 31.06 -1.22
CA THR A 7 52.57 29.62 -1.18
C THR A 7 53.86 28.80 -1.37
N PRO A 8 54.08 27.73 -0.58
CA PRO A 8 55.00 26.67 -0.96
C PRO A 8 54.30 25.64 -1.85
N ARG A 9 54.88 25.35 -3.02
CA ARG A 9 54.51 24.19 -3.84
C ARG A 9 55.45 23.00 -3.54
N SER A 10 54.88 21.79 -3.66
CA SER A 10 55.50 20.49 -4.00
C SER A 10 55.97 19.63 -2.81
N PRO A 11 55.93 18.27 -2.88
CA PRO A 11 55.98 17.45 -4.09
C PRO A 11 54.83 16.45 -4.32
N ILE A 12 54.59 16.21 -5.60
CA ILE A 12 53.91 15.01 -6.09
C ILE A 12 54.79 13.82 -5.72
N LEU A 13 54.33 12.95 -4.82
CA LEU A 13 54.82 11.59 -4.74
C LEU A 13 53.70 10.64 -5.21
N SER A 14 54.07 9.88 -6.22
CA SER A 14 53.26 8.92 -6.94
C SER A 14 52.86 7.72 -6.09
N ARG A 15 51.59 7.30 -6.29
CA ARG A 15 51.20 5.91 -6.60
C ARG A 15 51.33 4.86 -5.49
N ALA A 16 50.17 4.48 -4.95
CA ALA A 16 49.66 3.12 -4.68
C ALA A 16 48.58 3.30 -3.59
N GLY A 17 47.29 3.21 -3.90
CA GLY A 17 46.65 1.91 -4.00
C GLY A 17 46.41 1.35 -2.60
N ASP A 18 45.33 1.77 -1.93
CA ASP A 18 44.56 0.86 -1.07
C ASP A 18 43.20 1.45 -0.69
N LYS A 19 42.19 0.59 -0.84
CA LYS A 19 40.77 0.87 -0.70
C LYS A 19 40.43 1.03 0.78
N LEU A 20 39.91 2.19 1.20
CA LEU A 20 39.21 2.30 2.48
C LEU A 20 37.72 2.53 2.25
N ALA A 21 36.96 1.52 2.65
CA ALA A 21 35.54 1.38 2.45
C ALA A 21 34.72 2.49 3.12
N ARG A 22 33.68 2.90 2.39
CA ARG A 22 32.56 3.72 2.86
C ARG A 22 32.01 3.16 4.16
N ARG A 23 32.04 3.94 5.24
CA ARG A 23 31.28 3.64 6.46
C ARG A 23 29.79 3.85 6.18
N SER A 24 29.07 2.77 5.93
CA SER A 24 27.61 2.74 5.96
C SER A 24 27.13 2.85 7.41
N PRO A 25 26.15 3.70 7.75
CA PRO A 25 25.54 3.68 9.08
C PRO A 25 24.76 2.37 9.26
N LEU A 26 24.85 1.84 10.48
CA LEU A 26 24.28 0.58 10.93
C LEU A 26 22.81 0.44 10.49
N SER A 27 22.54 -0.52 9.58
CA SER A 27 21.19 -0.97 9.29
C SER A 27 20.68 -1.70 10.53
N ARG A 28 19.77 -1.03 11.24
CA ARG A 28 19.05 -1.57 12.39
C ARG A 28 18.23 -2.74 11.86
N ASN A 29 18.69 -3.96 12.11
CA ASN A 29 17.98 -5.20 11.80
C ASN A 29 16.64 -5.20 12.54
N HIS A 30 15.60 -4.66 11.90
CA HIS A 30 14.23 -4.90 12.29
C HIS A 30 13.74 -6.12 11.51
N PRO A 31 13.35 -7.23 12.15
CA PRO A 31 12.78 -8.36 11.44
C PRO A 31 11.33 -8.03 11.08
N SER A 32 11.11 -7.19 10.06
CA SER A 32 9.80 -7.08 9.41
C SER A 32 9.66 -8.24 8.40
N ARG A 33 9.45 -9.43 8.99
CA ARG A 33 8.52 -10.45 8.52
C ARG A 33 8.54 -10.69 7.00
N ARG A 34 9.48 -11.51 6.53
CA ARG A 34 9.32 -12.29 5.30
C ARG A 34 8.10 -13.22 5.43
N ARG A 35 6.89 -12.69 5.24
CA ARG A 35 5.70 -13.47 4.84
C ARG A 35 5.53 -13.24 3.34
N LYS A 36 6.29 -13.95 2.50
CA LYS A 36 6.21 -13.79 1.03
C LYS A 36 5.74 -15.03 0.28
N THR A 37 5.17 -16.02 0.95
CA THR A 37 4.79 -17.28 0.27
C THR A 37 3.32 -17.69 0.39
N MET A 38 2.54 -17.10 1.31
CA MET A 38 1.08 -17.39 1.42
C MET A 38 0.16 -16.14 1.38
N ASP A 39 0.69 -14.93 1.62
CA ASP A 39 -0.09 -13.67 1.56
C ASP A 39 -0.58 -13.36 0.13
N ASN A 40 0.06 -13.95 -0.89
CA ASN A 40 -0.29 -13.73 -2.29
C ASN A 40 -1.58 -14.46 -2.73
N GLN A 41 -2.27 -15.19 -1.84
CA GLN A 41 -3.55 -15.84 -2.16
C GLN A 41 -4.68 -15.38 -1.21
N MET A 42 -4.42 -14.41 -0.34
CA MET A 42 -5.40 -13.91 0.61
C MET A 42 -5.43 -12.39 0.56
N THR A 43 -6.62 -11.81 0.43
CA THR A 43 -6.80 -10.36 0.43
C THR A 43 -7.45 -9.92 1.72
N ARG A 44 -6.88 -8.91 2.37
CA ARG A 44 -7.51 -8.23 3.51
C ARG A 44 -8.55 -7.26 3.00
N VAL A 45 -9.70 -7.24 3.67
CA VAL A 45 -10.83 -6.36 3.37
C VAL A 45 -11.09 -5.50 4.59
N LEU A 46 -11.03 -4.18 4.43
CA LEU A 46 -11.46 -3.20 5.41
C LEU A 46 -12.76 -2.56 4.90
N TYR A 47 -13.84 -2.61 5.66
CA TYR A 47 -15.11 -2.02 5.24
C TYR A 47 -15.77 -1.19 6.33
N PHE A 48 -16.42 -0.11 5.90
CA PHE A 48 -17.17 0.82 6.73
C PHE A 48 -18.66 0.63 6.47
N THR A 49 -19.48 0.75 7.53
CA THR A 49 -20.94 0.74 7.46
C THR A 49 -21.48 1.95 8.21
N ASP A 50 -22.62 2.49 7.82
CA ASP A 50 -23.19 3.69 8.46
C ASP A 50 -23.59 3.50 9.93
N ARG A 51 -23.71 2.25 10.38
CA ARG A 51 -24.12 1.91 11.76
C ARG A 51 -23.00 2.04 12.79
N ASP A 52 -21.73 1.91 12.37
CA ASP A 52 -20.59 1.77 13.27
C ASP A 52 -19.44 2.70 12.84
N MET A 53 -18.92 3.50 13.78
CA MET A 53 -17.74 4.36 13.52
C MET A 53 -16.45 3.57 13.34
N THR A 54 -16.42 2.31 13.81
CA THR A 54 -15.24 1.44 13.72
C THR A 54 -15.33 0.57 12.47
N PRO A 55 -14.35 0.62 11.56
CA PRO A 55 -14.36 -0.26 10.39
C PRO A 55 -14.20 -1.71 10.80
N CYS A 56 -14.89 -2.58 10.07
CA CYS A 56 -14.76 -4.01 10.21
C CYS A 56 -13.67 -4.54 9.25
N MET A 57 -13.06 -5.66 9.62
CA MET A 57 -12.02 -6.29 8.82
C MET A 57 -12.28 -7.78 8.65
N THR A 58 -12.18 -8.26 7.41
CA THR A 58 -12.23 -9.68 7.06
C THR A 58 -11.13 -10.02 6.07
N SER A 59 -11.05 -11.25 5.62
CA SER A 59 -10.11 -11.66 4.58
C SER A 59 -10.77 -12.67 3.63
N ILE A 60 -10.43 -12.56 2.35
CA ILE A 60 -10.95 -13.43 1.29
C ILE A 60 -9.78 -14.25 0.72
N PRO A 61 -9.90 -15.59 0.57
CA PRO A 61 -8.83 -16.45 0.03
C PRO A 61 -8.69 -16.35 -1.50
N LYS A 62 -8.54 -15.12 -1.99
CA LYS A 62 -8.27 -14.76 -3.39
C LYS A 62 -7.39 -13.52 -3.45
N ARG A 63 -6.82 -13.23 -4.63
CA ARG A 63 -6.05 -12.00 -4.87
C ARG A 63 -6.97 -10.83 -5.16
N VAL A 64 -6.51 -9.61 -4.87
CA VAL A 64 -7.26 -8.36 -5.04
C VAL A 64 -7.87 -8.20 -6.44
N GLY A 65 -7.18 -8.63 -7.50
CA GLY A 65 -7.68 -8.55 -8.89
C GLY A 65 -8.57 -9.71 -9.34
N ASP A 66 -8.81 -10.71 -8.48
CA ASP A 66 -9.61 -11.90 -8.79
C ASP A 66 -10.92 -11.97 -7.98
N ILE A 67 -11.12 -11.01 -7.06
CA ILE A 67 -12.27 -10.97 -6.17
C ILE A 67 -13.40 -10.22 -6.87
N THR A 68 -14.55 -10.86 -6.91
CA THR A 68 -15.78 -10.27 -7.44
C THR A 68 -16.63 -9.64 -6.33
N LEU A 69 -17.58 -8.79 -6.72
CA LEU A 69 -18.52 -8.21 -5.76
C LEU A 69 -19.35 -9.27 -5.03
N GLY A 70 -19.73 -10.36 -5.70
CA GLY A 70 -20.48 -11.47 -5.10
C GLY A 70 -19.70 -12.13 -3.96
N GLU A 71 -18.40 -12.29 -4.14
CA GLU A 71 -17.52 -12.87 -3.11
C GLU A 71 -17.27 -11.93 -1.95
N PHE A 72 -17.15 -10.63 -2.24
CA PHE A 72 -17.11 -9.60 -1.20
C PHE A 72 -18.39 -9.64 -0.34
N LYS A 73 -19.58 -9.66 -0.98
CA LYS A 73 -20.88 -9.76 -0.30
C LYS A 73 -20.95 -11.01 0.59
N ALA A 74 -20.53 -12.16 0.06
CA ALA A 74 -20.48 -13.42 0.81
C ALA A 74 -19.53 -13.36 2.02
N ALA A 75 -18.42 -12.65 1.91
CA ALA A 75 -17.43 -12.51 2.99
C ALA A 75 -17.91 -11.63 4.15
N ILE A 76 -18.67 -10.56 3.87
CA ILE A 76 -19.16 -9.64 4.90
C ILE A 76 -20.51 -10.05 5.52
N ARG A 77 -21.24 -10.97 4.87
CA ARG A 77 -22.51 -11.57 5.36
C ARG A 77 -23.54 -10.53 5.81
N LYS A 78 -23.68 -9.44 5.07
CA LYS A 78 -24.68 -8.39 5.34
C LYS A 78 -25.96 -8.69 4.56
N GLU A 79 -27.09 -8.71 5.26
CA GLU A 79 -28.42 -8.87 4.70
C GLU A 79 -29.07 -7.51 4.43
N GLY A 80 -29.74 -7.35 3.29
CA GLY A 80 -30.38 -6.10 2.90
C GLY A 80 -29.93 -5.61 1.53
N ASN A 81 -30.45 -4.45 1.14
CA ASN A 81 -30.04 -3.77 -0.09
C ASN A 81 -28.97 -2.75 0.24
N PHE A 82 -27.79 -2.90 -0.35
CA PHE A 82 -26.65 -2.03 -0.08
C PHE A 82 -26.04 -1.50 -1.36
N ARG A 83 -25.47 -0.31 -1.25
CA ARG A 83 -24.59 0.30 -2.23
C ARG A 83 -23.15 0.00 -1.83
N PHE A 84 -22.34 -0.44 -2.79
CA PHE A 84 -20.97 -0.88 -2.56
C PHE A 84 -20.00 0.06 -3.27
N ILE A 85 -19.28 0.84 -2.47
CA ILE A 85 -18.33 1.84 -2.96
C ILE A 85 -16.93 1.42 -2.49
N PHE A 86 -15.96 1.44 -3.38
CA PHE A 86 -14.61 0.96 -3.13
C PHE A 86 -13.61 2.08 -3.34
N LYS A 87 -12.54 2.06 -2.54
CA LYS A 87 -11.41 2.95 -2.77
C LYS A 87 -10.61 2.40 -3.95
N ALA A 88 -10.46 3.21 -4.98
CA ALA A 88 -9.75 2.83 -6.20
C ALA A 88 -8.70 3.87 -6.59
N LEU A 89 -7.75 3.45 -7.42
CA LEU A 89 -6.80 4.32 -8.08
C LEU A 89 -7.21 4.48 -9.55
N ASP A 90 -7.77 5.65 -9.87
CA ASP A 90 -8.03 6.07 -11.23
C ASP A 90 -6.74 6.64 -11.86
N PRO A 91 -6.39 6.29 -13.11
CA PRO A 91 -5.18 6.78 -13.77
C PRO A 91 -5.10 8.30 -13.95
N GLU A 92 -6.24 8.98 -14.08
CA GLU A 92 -6.32 10.40 -14.39
C GLU A 92 -6.64 11.24 -13.14
N LEU A 93 -7.54 10.73 -12.31
CA LEU A 93 -8.07 11.42 -11.13
C LEU A 93 -7.35 11.04 -9.83
N GLY A 94 -6.53 9.98 -9.86
CA GLY A 94 -5.85 9.48 -8.67
C GLY A 94 -6.79 8.73 -7.74
N THR A 95 -6.89 9.14 -6.47
CA THR A 95 -7.70 8.39 -5.49
C THR A 95 -9.18 8.70 -5.65
N VAL A 96 -9.99 7.69 -5.94
CA VAL A 96 -11.45 7.84 -6.12
C VAL A 96 -12.26 6.86 -5.26
N LYS A 97 -13.56 7.10 -5.21
CA LYS A 97 -14.58 6.19 -4.69
C LYS A 97 -15.38 5.64 -5.87
N GLU A 98 -15.14 4.40 -6.23
CA GLU A 98 -15.78 3.72 -7.36
C GLU A 98 -16.94 2.85 -6.87
N GLU A 99 -18.08 2.92 -7.53
CA GLU A 99 -19.22 2.08 -7.23
C GLU A 99 -19.26 0.83 -8.12
N VAL A 100 -19.51 -0.34 -7.54
CA VAL A 100 -19.62 -1.61 -8.26
C VAL A 100 -21.00 -2.22 -8.04
N PHE A 101 -21.63 -2.68 -9.13
CA PHE A 101 -23.05 -3.05 -9.14
C PHE A 101 -23.29 -4.55 -9.29
N HIS A 102 -22.63 -5.21 -10.25
CA HIS A 102 -22.94 -6.60 -10.59
C HIS A 102 -22.08 -7.58 -9.80
N ASN A 103 -22.66 -8.73 -9.45
CA ASN A 103 -21.96 -9.72 -8.63
C ASN A 103 -20.70 -10.27 -9.28
N ASP A 104 -20.65 -10.30 -10.61
CA ASP A 104 -19.52 -10.85 -11.38
C ASP A 104 -18.43 -9.81 -11.66
N ASP A 105 -18.69 -8.53 -11.35
CA ASP A 105 -17.72 -7.45 -11.53
C ASP A 105 -16.56 -7.61 -10.53
N VAL A 106 -15.33 -7.51 -11.03
CA VAL A 106 -14.11 -7.50 -10.20
C VAL A 106 -14.05 -6.19 -9.44
N ILE A 107 -13.84 -6.25 -8.12
CA ILE A 107 -13.77 -5.06 -7.28
C ILE A 107 -12.36 -4.44 -7.28
N PRO A 108 -12.23 -3.11 -7.22
CA PRO A 108 -10.93 -2.46 -7.29
C PRO A 108 -10.12 -2.64 -6.01
N GLY A 109 -8.80 -2.64 -6.18
CA GLY A 109 -7.81 -2.77 -5.13
C GLY A 109 -7.20 -1.46 -4.66
N TRP A 110 -6.78 -1.41 -3.39
CA TRP A 110 -6.00 -0.31 -2.84
C TRP A 110 -4.78 -0.85 -2.08
N GLU A 111 -3.56 -0.61 -2.55
CA GLU A 111 -2.32 -1.02 -1.86
C GLU A 111 -2.28 -2.51 -1.42
N GLY A 112 -2.79 -3.42 -2.25
CA GLY A 112 -2.81 -4.86 -1.96
C GLY A 112 -3.89 -5.31 -0.96
N LYS A 113 -4.85 -4.44 -0.64
CA LYS A 113 -6.05 -4.74 0.15
C LYS A 113 -7.29 -4.20 -0.58
N ILE A 114 -8.46 -4.46 -0.01
CA ILE A 114 -9.72 -3.84 -0.41
C ILE A 114 -10.15 -2.87 0.69
N VAL A 115 -10.60 -1.68 0.31
CA VAL A 115 -11.21 -0.70 1.22
C VAL A 115 -12.58 -0.34 0.66
N ALA A 116 -13.64 -0.56 1.44
CA ALA A 116 -15.02 -0.40 0.98
C ALA A 116 -15.90 0.41 1.94
N TRP A 117 -16.90 1.09 1.41
CA TRP A 117 -18.03 1.67 2.12
C TRP A 117 -19.29 0.90 1.69
N VAL A 118 -20.04 0.42 2.67
CA VAL A 118 -21.26 -0.37 2.49
C VAL A 118 -22.41 0.44 3.07
N GLU A 119 -23.14 1.12 2.19
CA GLU A 119 -24.20 2.07 2.53
C GLU A 119 -25.57 1.40 2.35
N GLU A 120 -26.45 1.51 3.34
CA GLU A 120 -27.79 0.90 3.29
C GLU A 120 -28.70 1.69 2.35
N VAL A 121 -29.29 1.04 1.35
CA VAL A 121 -30.25 1.67 0.45
C VAL A 121 -31.62 1.58 1.09
N LEU A 122 -32.08 2.69 1.68
CA LEU A 122 -33.40 2.79 2.26
C LEU A 122 -34.47 2.46 1.20
N ARG A 123 -35.36 1.52 1.52
CA ARG A 123 -36.58 1.33 0.75
C ARG A 123 -37.55 2.44 1.16
N VAL A 124 -37.82 3.36 0.23
CA VAL A 124 -38.91 4.34 0.33
C VAL A 124 -40.24 3.62 0.15
#